data_AF-A0A8S3DLY0-F1
#
_entry.id   AF-A0A8S3DLY0-F1
#
_cell.length_a   1.000
_cell.length_b   1.000
_cell.length_c   1.000
_cell.angle_alpha   90.00
_cell.angle_beta   90.00
_cell.angle_gamma   90.00
#
_symmetry.space_group_name_H-M   'P 1'
#
loop_
_entity.id
_entity.type
_entity.pdbx_description
1 polymer ?
#
loop_
_entity_poly.entity_id
_entity_poly.type
_entity_poly.pdbx_seq_one_letter_code
_entity_poly.pdbx_strand_id
1 'polypeptide(L)' 'MKTPYPSTNVIVLNEDCFVLYERLISERYQPLLLNMANVTNPGGRYRTDDGAQEENLFRRSDYYQSLDEQVADD' A
#
# COMPACT_ATOMS: atom_id res chain seq x y z
N MET A 1 30.85 -5.51 7.28
CA MET A 1 29.69 -5.18 6.43
C MET A 1 29.86 -3.75 5.93
N LYS A 2 29.78 -3.50 4.62
CA LYS A 2 29.65 -2.13 4.10
C LYS A 2 28.18 -1.73 4.23
N THR A 3 27.89 -0.60 4.86
CA THR A 3 26.55 -0.03 4.85
C THR A 3 26.24 0.41 3.42
N PRO A 4 25.15 -0.06 2.81
CA PRO A 4 24.84 0.27 1.41
C PRO A 4 24.56 1.77 1.21
N TYR A 5 24.19 2.48 2.27
CA TYR A 5 23.92 3.91 2.27
C TYR A 5 24.54 4.60 3.50
N PRO A 6 24.91 5.89 3.39
CA PRO A 6 25.60 6.63 4.45
C PRO A 6 24.70 7.01 5.64
N SER A 7 23.39 7.16 5.42
CA SER A 7 22.44 7.55 6.45
C SER A 7 20.99 7.19 6.06
N THR A 8 20.10 7.16 7.05
CA THR A 8 18.64 7.00 6.87
C THR A 8 17.96 8.28 7.31
N ASN A 9 17.11 8.85 6.47
CA ASN A 9 16.27 9.99 6.81
C ASN A 9 14.85 9.51 7.15
N VAL A 10 14.30 9.98 8.27
CA VAL A 10 12.95 9.63 8.73
C VAL A 10 12.10 10.90 8.79
N ILE A 11 10.93 10.87 8.16
CA ILE A 11 10.01 12.00 8.06
C ILE A 11 8.61 11.51 8.47
N VAL A 12 7.88 12.30 9.26
CA VAL A 12 6.49 12.05 9.63
C VAL A 12 5.62 13.13 9.01
N LEU A 13 4.63 12.72 8.22
CA LEU A 13 3.72 13.62 7.51
C LEU A 13 2.27 13.26 7.88
N ASN A 14 1.41 14.27 7.98
CA ASN A 14 -0.04 14.09 8.11
C ASN A 14 -0.67 14.09 6.71
N GLU A 15 -0.42 13.04 5.95
CA GLU A 15 -0.82 12.90 4.54
C GLU A 15 -1.31 11.47 4.27
N ASP A 16 -2.19 11.31 3.29
CA ASP A 16 -2.65 9.98 2.85
C ASP A 16 -1.49 9.19 2.22
N CYS A 17 -1.40 7.91 2.58
CA CYS A 17 -0.31 7.05 2.14
C CYS A 17 -0.25 6.89 0.62
N PHE A 18 -1.39 6.84 -0.06
CA PHE A 18 -1.44 6.67 -1.51
C PHE A 18 -1.06 7.96 -2.23
N VAL A 19 -1.53 9.11 -1.73
CA VAL A 19 -1.13 10.43 -2.26
C VAL A 19 0.39 10.64 -2.17
N LEU A 20 0.99 10.29 -1.02
CA LEU A 20 2.44 10.35 -0.84
C LEU A 20 3.17 9.38 -1.79
N TYR A 21 2.64 8.17 -1.99
CA TYR A 21 3.19 7.18 -2.90
C TYR A 21 3.22 7.67 -4.35
N GLU A 22 2.11 8.22 -4.84
CA GLU A 22 2.02 8.81 -6.19
C GLU A 22 2.99 9.98 -6.35
N ARG A 23 3.12 10.85 -5.33
CA ARG A 23 4.09 11.94 -5.33
C ARG A 23 5.52 11.42 -5.48
N LEU A 24 5.90 10.41 -4.70
CA LEU A 24 7.24 9.81 -4.79
C LEU A 24 7.52 9.17 -6.16
N ILE A 25 6.52 8.53 -6.78
CA ILE A 25 6.65 8.04 -8.16
C ILE A 25 6.86 9.21 -9.14
N SER A 26 6.09 10.29 -8.99
CA SER A 26 6.23 11.50 -9.84
C SER A 26 7.63 12.12 -9.74
N GLU A 27 8.26 12.01 -8.57
CA GLU A 27 9.63 12.42 -8.28
C GLU A 27 10.70 11.39 -8.73
N ARG A 28 10.28 10.33 -9.45
CA ARG A 28 11.13 9.25 -10.01
C ARG A 28 11.71 8.27 -8.98
N TYR A 29 11.14 8.19 -7.78
CA TYR A 29 11.48 7.13 -6.84
C TYR A 29 10.76 5.82 -7.17
N GLN A 30 11.28 4.71 -6.62
CA GLN A 30 10.62 3.38 -6.64
C GLN A 30 10.21 3.00 -5.20
N PRO A 31 9.19 3.66 -4.63
CA PRO A 31 8.80 3.43 -3.25
C PRO A 31 8.15 2.05 -3.04
N LEU A 32 8.33 1.50 -1.85
CA LEU A 32 7.54 0.39 -1.33
C LEU A 32 6.52 0.96 -0.34
N LEU A 33 5.28 0.49 -0.44
CA LEU A 33 4.21 0.89 0.47
C LEU A 33 3.77 -0.31 1.31
N LEU A 34 3.83 -0.15 2.63
CA LEU A 34 3.32 -1.15 3.56
C LEU A 34 1.79 -1.11 3.54
N ASN A 35 1.16 -2.25 3.24
CA ASN A 35 -0.27 -2.45 3.47
C ASN A 35 -0.53 -2.72 4.96
N MET A 36 -1.38 -1.92 5.60
CA MET A 36 -1.87 -2.17 6.96
C MET A 36 -3.00 -3.21 6.93
N ALA A 37 -2.66 -4.41 6.46
CA ALA A 37 -3.60 -5.47 6.14
C ALA A 37 -4.37 -5.98 7.37
N ASN A 38 -5.65 -6.28 7.19
CA ASN A 38 -6.45 -6.99 8.17
C ASN A 38 -6.02 -8.47 8.21
N VAL A 39 -5.72 -8.98 9.41
CA VAL A 39 -5.24 -10.36 9.63
C VAL A 39 -6.29 -11.42 9.28
N THR A 40 -7.58 -11.07 9.27
CA THR A 40 -8.68 -12.04 9.20
C THR A 40 -9.46 -12.00 7.88
N ASN A 41 -9.48 -10.86 7.19
CA ASN A 41 -10.17 -10.69 5.90
C ASN A 41 -9.27 -9.91 4.94
N PRO A 42 -8.69 -10.52 3.89
CA PRO A 42 -7.89 -9.80 2.91
C PRO A 42 -8.74 -8.73 2.21
N GLY A 43 -8.27 -7.48 2.19
CA GLY A 43 -9.03 -6.34 1.68
C GLY A 43 -10.05 -5.79 2.67
N GLY A 44 -10.00 -6.29 3.92
CA GLY A 44 -10.89 -5.91 5.00
C GLY A 44 -12.36 -6.02 4.60
N ARG A 45 -13.10 -4.99 4.95
CA ARG A 45 -14.52 -4.84 4.67
C ARG A 45 -14.67 -3.82 3.54
N TYR A 46 -13.95 -3.97 2.41
CA TYR A 46 -13.93 -2.97 1.31
C TYR A 46 -15.32 -2.57 0.77
N ARG A 47 -16.35 -3.39 1.05
CA ARG A 47 -17.77 -3.15 0.76
C ARG A 47 -18.50 -2.27 1.81
N THR A 48 -17.82 -1.83 2.86
CA THR A 48 -18.34 -1.05 3.98
C THR A 48 -17.32 0.04 4.35
N ASP A 49 -17.23 1.05 3.48
CA ASP A 49 -17.03 2.50 3.71
C ASP A 49 -16.21 3.07 4.90
N ASP A 50 -15.36 2.30 5.59
CA ASP A 50 -14.65 2.81 6.79
C ASP A 50 -13.44 3.70 6.45
N GLY A 51 -13.02 3.77 5.18
CA GLY A 51 -12.00 4.72 4.71
C GLY A 51 -10.58 4.40 5.18
N ALA A 52 -10.33 3.15 5.60
CA ALA A 52 -9.02 2.71 6.07
C ALA A 52 -7.97 2.61 4.93
N GLN A 53 -6.69 2.62 5.30
CA GLN A 53 -5.57 2.61 4.36
C GLN A 53 -5.55 1.36 3.46
N GLU A 54 -5.81 0.16 4.02
CA GLU A 54 -5.91 -1.09 3.26
C GLU A 54 -7.00 -1.00 2.19
N GLU A 55 -8.18 -0.51 2.53
CA GLU A 55 -9.28 -0.43 1.58
C GLU A 55 -9.00 0.55 0.43
N ASN A 56 -8.35 1.68 0.73
CA ASN A 56 -7.92 2.63 -0.29
C ASN A 56 -6.86 2.02 -1.22
N LEU A 57 -5.98 1.16 -0.71
CA LEU A 57 -5.03 0.42 -1.53
C LEU A 57 -5.75 -0.60 -2.44
N PHE A 58 -6.67 -1.39 -1.88
CA PHE A 58 -7.44 -2.39 -2.63
C PHE A 58 -8.34 -1.76 -3.71
N ARG A 59 -8.92 -0.57 -3.46
CA ARG A 59 -9.79 0.13 -4.43
C ARG A 59 -9.03 0.87 -5.52
N ARG A 60 -7.76 1.24 -5.31
CA ARG A 60 -7.00 2.13 -6.21
C ARG A 60 -5.76 1.47 -6.82
N SER A 61 -5.59 0.17 -6.65
CA SER A 61 -4.50 -0.58 -7.25
C SER A 61 -4.93 -1.99 -7.61
N ASP A 62 -4.16 -2.67 -8.46
CA ASP A 62 -4.36 -4.08 -8.79
C ASP A 62 -3.99 -5.03 -7.63
N TYR A 63 -3.76 -4.51 -6.43
CA TYR A 63 -3.43 -5.30 -5.24
C TYR A 63 -4.50 -6.34 -4.90
N TYR A 64 -5.77 -6.08 -5.26
CA TYR A 64 -6.85 -7.07 -5.16
C TYR A 64 -6.56 -8.35 -5.96
N GLN A 65 -5.91 -8.25 -7.14
CA GLN A 65 -5.59 -9.41 -7.98
C GLN A 65 -4.57 -10.36 -7.33
N SER A 66 -3.77 -9.86 -6.38
CA SER A 66 -2.77 -10.67 -5.68
C SER A 66 -3.32 -11.43 -4.46
N LEU A 67 -4.53 -11.09 -4.00
CA LEU A 67 -5.13 -11.60 -2.77
C LEU A 67 -6.55 -12.17 -2.94
N ASP A 68 -7.16 -12.00 -4.11
CA ASP A 68 -8.48 -12.57 -4.44
C ASP A 68 -8.31 -13.95 -5.09
N GLU A 69 -8.26 -15.01 -4.28
CA GLU A 69 -8.10 -16.41 -4.72
C GLU A 69 -9.29 -16.97 -5.54
N GLN A 70 -10.36 -16.20 -5.80
CA GLN A 70 -11.56 -16.69 -6.50
C GLN A 70 -11.58 -16.51 -8.03
N VAL A 71 -10.50 -16.05 -8.67
CA VAL A 71 -10.44 -15.92 -10.15
C VAL A 71 -9.69 -17.09 -10.81
N ALA A 72 -9.41 -18.17 -10.07
CA ALA A 72 -8.60 -19.31 -10.55
C ALA A 72 -9.38 -20.58 -10.87
N ASP A 73 -10.69 -20.51 -11.14
CA ASP A 73 -11.48 -21.63 -11.67
C ASP A 73 -12.35 -21.14 -12.86
N ASP A 74 -11.73 -21.04 -14.04
CA ASP A 74 -12.38 -21.07 -15.37
C ASP A 74 -12.20 -22.47 -15.99
#